data_AF-A0A6G2D6N1-F1
#
_entry.id   AF-A0A6G2D6N1-F1
#
_cell.length_a   1.000
_cell.length_b   1.000
_cell.length_c   1.000
_cell.angle_alpha   90.00
_cell.angle_beta   90.00
_cell.angle_gamma   90.00
#
_symmetry.space_group_name_H-M   'P 1'
#
loop_
_entity.id
_entity.type
_entity.pdbx_description
1 polymer ?
#
loop_
_entity_poly.entity_id
_entity_poly.type
_entity_poly.pdbx_seq_one_letter_code
_entity_poly.pdbx_strand_id
1 'polypeptide(L)'
;IKGLYLELEALEGGIIKKPTLSHSRVQTSRENKTENNLISVLKLKEDTLQRIERLTEERMKISELIDKLANPLERSVLRLFYLNDLVVSEVAEEIDRSNTTVY
;
A
#
# COMPACT_ATOMS: atom_id res chain seq x y z
N ILE A 1 0.25 1.14 -3.82
CA ILE A 1 -0.18 0.78 -2.44
C ILE A 1 0.28 -0.62 -2.02
N LYS A 2 0.26 -1.65 -2.89
CA LYS A 2 0.70 -3.02 -2.58
C LYS A 2 2.03 -3.12 -1.81
N GLY A 3 3.03 -2.30 -2.16
CA GLY A 3 4.31 -2.25 -1.43
C GLY A 3 4.19 -1.94 0.07
N LEU A 4 3.26 -1.07 0.48
CA LEU A 4 3.05 -0.73 1.89
C LEU A 4 2.41 -1.89 2.68
N TYR A 5 1.54 -2.68 2.03
CA TYR A 5 1.00 -3.89 2.66
C TYR A 5 2.08 -4.96 2.84
N LEU A 6 3.00 -5.10 1.87
CA LEU A 6 4.16 -5.99 2.01
C LEU A 6 5.11 -5.53 3.11
N GLU A 7 5.30 -4.21 3.26
CA GLU A 7 6.07 -3.64 4.38
C GLU A 7 5.41 -3.95 5.72
N LEU A 8 4.10 -3.79 5.83
CA LEU A 8 3.35 -4.13 7.05
C LEU A 8 3.48 -5.61 7.41
N GLU A 9 3.35 -6.50 6.43
CA GLU A 9 3.53 -7.95 6.59
C GLU A 9 4.97 -8.29 7.03
N ALA A 10 5.98 -7.64 6.45
CA ALA A 10 7.37 -7.82 6.85
C ALA A 10 7.62 -7.36 8.29
N LEU A 11 7.00 -6.27 8.73
CA LEU A 11 7.07 -5.78 10.10
C LEU A 11 6.36 -6.74 11.08
N GLU A 12 5.25 -7.36 10.68
CA GLU A 12 4.57 -8.42 11.45
C GLU A 12 5.42 -9.67 11.59
N GLY A 13 6.00 -10.18 10.48
CA GLY A 13 6.90 -11.32 10.49
C GLY A 13 8.18 -11.08 11.29
N GLY A 14 8.69 -9.84 11.29
CA GLY A 14 9.86 -9.42 12.07
C GLY A 14 9.62 -9.41 13.59
N ILE A 15 8.42 -9.03 14.03
CA ILE A 15 8.02 -9.08 15.46
C ILE A 15 7.89 -10.53 15.97
N ILE A 16 7.53 -11.48 15.09
CA ILE A 16 7.29 -12.89 15.47
C ILE A 16 8.59 -13.68 15.74
N LYS A 17 9.78 -13.11 15.49
CA LYS A 17 11.00 -13.57 16.17
C LYS A 17 10.92 -13.17 17.65
N LYS A 18 10.08 -13.91 18.39
CA LYS A 18 9.86 -13.79 19.82
C LYS A 18 11.21 -13.55 20.50
N PRO A 19 11.36 -12.47 21.30
CA PRO A 19 12.44 -12.45 22.26
C PRO A 19 12.16 -13.63 23.17
N THR A 20 12.90 -14.72 22.99
CA THR A 20 12.97 -15.78 23.98
C THR A 20 13.48 -15.09 25.23
N LEU A 21 12.56 -14.81 26.16
CA LEU A 21 12.86 -14.26 27.47
C LEU A 21 13.70 -15.30 28.21
N SER A 22 14.98 -15.41 27.88
CA SER A 22 15.93 -16.12 28.70
C SER A 22 16.07 -15.28 29.97
N HIS A 23 15.52 -15.79 31.07
CA HIS A 23 15.79 -15.31 32.41
C HIS A 23 17.31 -15.36 32.65
N SER A 24 18.03 -14.32 32.26
CA SER A 24 19.43 -14.12 32.60
C SER A 24 19.60 -12.73 33.16
N ARG A 25 19.74 -12.73 34.48
CA ARG A 25 19.90 -11.62 35.40
C ARG A 25 21.18 -10.84 35.10
N VAL A 26 21.22 -9.99 34.05
CA VAL A 26 22.37 -9.11 33.78
C VAL A 26 21.95 -7.80 33.08
N GLN A 27 22.20 -6.69 33.79
CA GLN A 27 22.40 -5.32 33.31
C GLN A 27 21.22 -4.54 32.68
N THR A 28 20.78 -3.56 33.46
CA THR A 28 19.82 -2.46 33.23
C THR A 28 20.09 -1.56 32.01
N SER A 29 21.06 -1.89 31.15
CA SER A 29 21.33 -1.18 29.88
C SER A 29 20.83 -1.93 28.64
N ARG A 30 20.51 -3.22 28.77
CA ARG A 30 20.05 -4.09 27.67
C ARG A 30 18.52 -4.09 27.52
N GLU A 31 17.81 -3.81 28.60
CA GLU A 31 16.34 -3.68 28.64
C GLU A 31 15.84 -2.52 27.74
N ASN A 32 16.50 -1.36 27.81
CA ASN A 32 16.12 -0.19 27.01
C ASN A 32 16.23 -0.39 25.50
N LYS A 33 17.15 -1.23 25.00
CA LYS A 33 17.34 -1.41 23.54
C LYS A 33 16.21 -2.21 22.90
N THR A 34 15.76 -3.26 23.58
CA THR A 34 14.67 -4.11 23.09
C THR A 34 13.34 -3.36 23.10
N GLU A 35 13.09 -2.61 24.17
CA GLU A 35 11.88 -1.79 24.32
C GLU A 35 11.85 -0.65 23.29
N ASN A 36 12.95 0.08 23.09
CA ASN A 36 13.05 1.11 22.06
C ASN A 36 12.83 0.56 20.65
N ASN A 37 13.36 -0.63 20.34
CA ASN A 37 13.13 -1.27 19.05
C ASN A 37 11.66 -1.64 18.84
N LEU A 38 10.97 -2.16 19.86
CA LEU A 38 9.54 -2.46 19.79
C LEU A 38 8.73 -1.18 19.54
N ILE A 39 9.04 -0.10 20.27
CA ILE A 39 8.39 1.21 20.10
C ILE A 39 8.60 1.73 18.67
N SER A 40 9.82 1.64 18.13
CA SER A 40 10.12 2.05 16.75
C SER A 40 9.33 1.26 15.71
N VAL A 41 9.21 -0.07 15.88
CA VAL A 41 8.43 -0.90 14.95
C VAL A 41 6.95 -0.56 15.03
N LEU A 42 6.40 -0.35 16.24
CA LEU A 42 5.00 0.07 16.40
C LEU A 42 4.71 1.41 15.72
N LYS A 43 5.62 2.39 15.86
CA LYS A 43 5.50 3.69 15.17
C LYS A 43 5.51 3.51 13.65
N LEU A 44 6.45 2.73 13.12
CA LEU A 44 6.55 2.51 11.67
C LEU A 44 5.29 1.82 11.12
N LYS A 45 4.68 0.90 11.87
CA LYS A 45 3.40 0.29 11.49
C LYS A 45 2.27 1.31 11.44
N GLU A 46 2.14 2.13 12.47
CA GLU A 46 1.13 3.18 12.53
C GLU A 46 1.28 4.16 11.36
N ASP A 47 2.50 4.63 11.10
CA ASP A 47 2.81 5.52 9.97
C ASP A 47 2.47 4.88 8.62
N THR A 48 2.75 3.57 8.47
CA THR A 48 2.44 2.80 7.26
C THR A 48 0.93 2.67 7.05
N LEU A 49 0.17 2.38 8.12
CA LEU A 49 -1.29 2.29 8.07
C LEU A 49 -1.92 3.63 7.70
N GLN A 50 -1.50 4.73 8.32
CA GLN A 50 -1.97 6.08 7.99
C GLN A 50 -1.67 6.44 6.53
N ARG A 51 -0.50 6.02 6.01
CA ARG A 51 -0.16 6.24 4.60
C ARG A 51 -1.05 5.42 3.66
N ILE A 52 -1.38 4.18 4.01
CA ILE A 52 -2.31 3.34 3.25
C ILE A 52 -3.70 3.99 3.22
N GLU A 53 -4.21 4.44 4.37
CA GLU A 53 -5.51 5.11 4.48
C GLU A 53 -5.57 6.34 3.57
N ARG A 54 -4.61 7.27 3.71
CA ARG A 54 -4.55 8.48 2.87
C ARG A 54 -4.53 8.16 1.37
N LEU A 55 -3.71 7.20 0.95
CA LEU A 55 -3.64 6.81 -0.47
C LEU A 55 -4.94 6.13 -0.94
N THR A 56 -5.63 5.42 -0.06
CA THR A 56 -6.93 4.82 -0.36
C THR A 56 -7.99 5.89 -0.57
N GLU A 57 -8.03 6.91 0.29
CA GLU A 57 -8.92 8.06 0.13
C GLU A 57 -8.63 8.84 -1.17
N GLU A 58 -7.36 9.08 -1.49
CA GLU A 58 -6.98 9.72 -2.76
C GLU A 58 -7.45 8.90 -3.97
N ARG A 59 -7.30 7.57 -3.93
CA ARG A 59 -7.82 6.68 -4.98
C ARG A 59 -9.35 6.72 -5.07
N MET A 60 -10.06 6.81 -3.95
CA MET A 60 -11.51 6.97 -3.96
C MET A 60 -11.94 8.27 -4.63
N LYS A 61 -11.27 9.40 -4.31
CA LYS A 61 -11.53 10.70 -4.95
C LYS A 61 -11.31 10.64 -6.45
N ILE A 62 -10.25 9.95 -6.92
CA ILE A 62 -10.03 9.73 -8.36
C ILE A 62 -11.18 8.95 -8.98
N SER A 63 -11.64 7.86 -8.33
CA SER A 63 -12.78 7.09 -8.81
C SER A 63 -14.04 7.97 -8.95
N GLU A 64 -14.34 8.80 -7.94
CA GLU A 64 -15.48 9.73 -7.97
C GLU A 64 -15.35 10.78 -9.08
N LEU A 65 -14.14 11.27 -9.36
CA LEU A 65 -13.91 12.20 -10.47
C LEU A 65 -14.15 11.53 -11.82
N ILE A 66 -13.70 10.29 -11.99
CA ILE A 66 -13.96 9.51 -13.21
C ILE A 66 -15.47 9.29 -13.38
N ASP A 67 -16.20 8.99 -12.31
CA ASP A 67 -17.66 8.76 -12.36
C ASP A 67 -18.47 9.96 -12.85
N LYS A 68 -17.90 11.18 -12.78
CA LYS A 68 -18.54 12.40 -13.29
C LYS A 68 -18.44 12.55 -14.82
N LEU A 69 -17.63 11.75 -15.50
CA LEU A 69 -17.47 11.84 -16.94
C LEU A 69 -18.70 11.28 -17.68
N ALA A 70 -19.21 12.06 -18.64
CA ALA A 70 -20.38 11.68 -19.42
C ALA A 70 -20.11 10.48 -20.33
N ASN A 71 -18.91 10.39 -20.90
CA ASN A 71 -18.56 9.35 -21.85
C ASN A 71 -18.19 8.04 -21.14
N PRO A 72 -18.95 6.95 -21.33
CA PRO A 72 -18.64 5.66 -20.73
C PRO A 72 -17.28 5.09 -21.19
N LEU A 73 -16.86 5.38 -22.42
CA LEU A 73 -15.58 4.89 -22.93
C LEU A 73 -14.40 5.56 -22.23
N GLU A 74 -14.44 6.89 -22.06
CA GLU A 74 -13.42 7.63 -21.30
C GLU A 74 -13.35 7.15 -19.85
N ARG A 75 -14.50 6.84 -19.23
CA ARG A 75 -14.53 6.25 -17.89
C ARG A 75 -13.79 4.91 -17.84
N SER A 76 -14.08 4.01 -18.77
CA SER A 76 -13.43 2.70 -18.84
C SER A 76 -11.92 2.85 -19.03
N VAL A 77 -11.49 3.67 -20.00
CA VAL A 77 -10.07 3.92 -20.28
C VAL A 77 -9.35 4.45 -19.03
N LEU A 78 -9.89 5.46 -18.36
CA LEU A 78 -9.27 6.04 -17.17
C LEU A 78 -9.24 5.09 -15.97
N ARG A 79 -10.26 4.26 -15.78
CA ARG A 79 -10.24 3.23 -14.73
C ARG A 79 -9.15 2.20 -14.98
N LEU A 80 -9.01 1.74 -16.22
CA LEU A 80 -8.00 0.76 -16.58
C LEU A 80 -6.57 1.32 -16.37
N PHE A 81 -6.32 2.57 -16.75
CA PHE A 81 -5.02 3.21 -16.49
C PHE A 81 -4.75 3.46 -15.01
N TYR A 82 -5.62 4.21 -14.34
CA TYR A 82 -5.30 4.80 -13.03
C TYR A 82 -5.72 3.93 -11.85
N LEU A 83 -6.63 2.97 -12.04
CA LEU A 83 -7.07 2.07 -10.98
C LEU A 83 -6.55 0.64 -11.17
N ASN A 84 -6.35 0.20 -12.41
CA ASN A 84 -5.86 -1.14 -12.71
C ASN A 84 -4.39 -1.18 -13.18
N ASP A 85 -3.73 -0.01 -13.26
CA ASP A 85 -2.31 0.11 -13.61
C ASP A 85 -1.95 -0.50 -14.99
N LEU A 86 -2.89 -0.50 -15.94
CA LEU A 86 -2.66 -1.02 -17.29
C LEU A 86 -1.93 -0.02 -18.19
N VAL A 87 -1.13 -0.51 -19.13
CA VAL A 87 -0.54 0.30 -20.20
C VAL A 87 -1.47 0.41 -21.41
N VAL A 88 -1.20 1.38 -22.31
CA VAL A 88 -2.06 1.69 -23.48
C VAL A 88 -2.45 0.44 -24.28
N SER A 89 -1.49 -0.45 -24.55
CA SER A 89 -1.74 -1.68 -25.32
C SER A 89 -2.67 -2.65 -24.61
N GLU A 90 -2.54 -2.80 -23.29
CA GLU A 90 -3.39 -3.66 -22.47
C GLU A 90 -4.80 -3.06 -22.38
N VAL A 91 -4.91 -1.74 -22.21
CA VAL A 91 -6.20 -1.03 -22.25
C VAL A 91 -6.90 -1.25 -23.58
N ALA A 92 -6.17 -1.09 -24.70
CA ALA A 92 -6.71 -1.25 -26.05
C ALA A 92 -7.21 -2.69 -26.28
N GLU A 93 -6.47 -3.69 -25.81
CA GLU A 93 -6.86 -5.10 -25.82
C GLU A 93 -8.13 -5.34 -25.00
N GLU A 94 -8.20 -4.84 -23.76
CA GLU A 94 -9.36 -4.99 -22.87
C GLU A 94 -10.65 -4.37 -23.41
N ILE A 95 -10.55 -3.29 -24.20
CA ILE A 95 -11.72 -2.64 -24.81
C ILE A 95 -11.99 -3.05 -26.25
N ASP A 96 -11.21 -4.00 -26.80
CA ASP A 96 -11.25 -4.46 -28.20
C ASP A 96 -11.17 -3.29 -29.21
N ARG A 97 -10.17 -2.43 -29.02
CA ARG A 97 -9.90 -1.26 -29.89
C ARG A 97 -8.42 -1.13 -30.22
N SER A 98 -8.13 -0.24 -31.16
CA SER A 98 -6.75 0.14 -31.47
C SER A 98 -6.16 1.07 -30.41
N ASN A 99 -4.82 1.07 -30.27
CA ASN A 99 -4.12 2.04 -29.43
C ASN A 99 -4.48 3.49 -29.77
N THR A 100 -4.76 3.80 -31.04
CA THR A 100 -5.19 5.14 -31.51
C THR A 100 -6.51 5.58 -30.90
N THR A 101 -7.38 4.66 -30.48
CA THR A 101 -8.62 4.98 -29.78
C THR A 101 -8.39 5.32 -28.30
N VAL A 102 -7.24 4.91 -27.74
CA VAL A 102 -6.85 5.13 -26.35
C VAL A 102 -6.02 6.41 -26.19
N TYR A 103 -5.23 6.77 -27.19
CA TYR A 103 -4.50 8.06 -27.29
C TYR A 103 -5.44 9.24 -27.54
#